data_AF-A0A9D2ZP84-F1
#
_entry.id   AF-A0A9D2ZP84-F1
#
_cell.length_a   1.000
_cell.length_b   1.000
_cell.length_c   1.000
_cell.angle_alpha   90.00
_cell.angle_beta   90.00
_cell.angle_gamma   90.00
#
_symmetry.space_group_name_H-M   'P 1'
#
loop_
_entity.id
_entity.type
_entity.pdbx_description
1 polymer ?
#
loop_
_entity_poly.entity_id
_entity_poly.type
_entity_poly.pdbx_seq_one_letter_code
_entity_poly.pdbx_strand_id
1 'polypeptide(L)' 'TDYNVLLAHTMNGMRLSRRLFGPLWAVYPKDQYARSYEDEMQFHMRGVWHLETVIIYQQQPDTAL' A
#
# COMPACT_ATOMS: atom_id res chain seq x y z
N THR A 1 -6.30 10.48 11.91
CA THR A 1 -6.77 9.54 10.87
C THR A 1 -5.65 8.55 10.64
N ASP A 2 -5.53 7.59 11.55
CA ASP A 2 -4.50 6.55 11.47
C ASP A 2 -5.06 5.38 10.68
N TYR A 3 -4.69 5.30 9.41
CA TYR A 3 -5.00 4.14 8.58
C TYR A 3 -3.88 3.11 8.79
N ASN A 4 -4.21 1.96 9.39
CA ASN A 4 -3.24 0.86 9.50
C ASN A 4 -2.90 0.34 8.09
N VAL A 5 -1.63 0.39 7.72
CA VAL A 5 -1.12 -0.21 6.47
C VAL A 5 -0.77 -1.67 6.73
N LEU A 6 -1.24 -2.56 5.87
CA LEU A 6 -0.88 -3.98 5.89
C LEU A 6 0.29 -4.21 4.93
N LEU A 7 1.33 -4.91 5.40
CA LEU A 7 2.34 -5.47 4.53
C LEU A 7 1.99 -6.92 4.22
N ALA A 8 1.28 -7.13 3.11
CA ALA A 8 0.79 -8.44 2.72
C ALA A 8 1.88 -9.25 1.99
N HIS A 9 2.07 -10.49 2.42
CA HIS A 9 2.88 -11.49 1.71
C HIS A 9 2.05 -12.71 1.24
N THR A 10 0.80 -12.78 1.70
CA THR A 10 -0.16 -13.85 1.42
C THR A 10 -1.54 -13.23 1.18
N MET A 11 -2.29 -13.78 0.24
CA MET A 11 -3.68 -13.41 -0.04
C MET A 11 -4.49 -14.69 -0.22
N ASN A 12 -5.62 -14.81 0.48
CA ASN A 12 -6.49 -15.99 0.45
C ASN A 12 -5.74 -17.31 0.72
N GLY A 13 -4.81 -17.29 1.69
CA GLY A 13 -3.99 -18.45 2.06
C GLY A 13 -2.87 -18.80 1.08
N MET A 14 -2.76 -18.10 -0.06
CA MET A 14 -1.71 -18.33 -1.05
C MET A 14 -0.63 -17.24 -0.98
N ARG A 15 0.63 -17.64 -1.10
CA ARG A 15 1.74 -16.70 -1.16
C ARG A 15 1.63 -15.83 -2.42
N LEU A 16 1.88 -14.53 -2.27
CA LEU A 16 1.90 -13.63 -3.42
C LEU A 16 3.05 -13.98 -4.36
N SER A 17 2.80 -13.86 -5.67
CA SER A 17 3.80 -14.14 -6.70
C SER A 17 4.31 -12.85 -7.32
N ARG A 18 5.51 -12.88 -7.93
CA ARG A 18 6.03 -11.74 -8.69
C ARG A 18 5.21 -11.40 -9.94
N ARG A 19 4.31 -12.29 -10.37
CA ARG A 19 3.38 -11.98 -11.47
C ARG A 19 2.16 -11.22 -10.95
N LEU A 20 1.84 -11.36 -9.67
CA LEU A 20 0.63 -10.85 -9.03
C LEU A 20 0.97 -10.28 -7.65
N PHE A 21 1.22 -8.97 -7.63
CA PHE A 21 1.32 -8.11 -6.44
C PHE A 21 2.45 -8.41 -5.44
N GLY A 22 3.11 -9.57 -5.53
CA GLY A 22 4.10 -10.06 -4.56
C GLY A 22 5.55 -9.67 -4.87
N PRO A 23 6.54 -10.14 -4.11
CA PRO A 23 6.40 -10.97 -2.91
C PRO A 23 5.81 -10.20 -1.71
N LEU A 24 5.82 -8.87 -1.77
CA LEU A 24 5.29 -7.96 -0.75
C LEU A 24 4.42 -6.89 -1.40
N TRP A 25 3.27 -6.62 -0.78
CA TRP A 25 2.34 -5.56 -1.16
C TRP A 25 1.98 -4.71 0.06
N ALA A 26 2.21 -3.39 -0.03
CA ALA A 26 1.64 -2.43 0.91
C ALA A 26 0.16 -2.16 0.58
N VAL A 27 -0.75 -2.57 1.47
CA VAL A 27 -2.20 -2.51 1.30
C VAL A 27 -2.80 -1.56 2.33
N TYR A 28 -3.67 -0.66 1.86
CA TYR A 28 -4.54 0.14 2.72
C TYR A 28 -5.90 -0.58 2.77
N PRO A 29 -6.43 -1.02 3.92
CA PRO A 29 -7.67 -1.79 3.97
C PRO A 29 -8.90 -0.88 3.79
N LYS A 30 -9.47 -0.84 2.58
CA LYS A 30 -10.64 -0.01 2.20
C LYS A 30 -11.89 -0.32 3.02
N ASP A 31 -12.16 -1.60 3.24
CA ASP A 31 -13.43 -2.07 3.80
C ASP A 31 -13.64 -1.68 5.27
N GLN A 32 -12.57 -1.26 5.96
CA GLN A 32 -12.64 -0.78 7.34
C GLN A 32 -13.10 0.70 7.44
N TYR A 33 -13.16 1.44 6.33
CA TYR A 33 -13.50 2.86 6.33
C TYR A 33 -14.72 3.09 5.43
N ALA A 34 -15.87 3.27 6.08
CA ALA A 34 -17.18 3.31 5.44
C ALA A 34 -17.48 4.56 4.59
N ARG A 35 -16.48 5.36 4.16
CA ARG A 35 -16.75 6.60 3.42
C ARG A 35 -15.86 6.81 2.21
N SER A 36 -16.58 7.11 1.13
CA SER A 36 -16.24 7.78 -0.13
C SER A 36 -15.33 7.03 -1.11
N TYR A 37 -15.99 6.52 -2.16
CA TYR A 37 -15.42 6.13 -3.45
C TYR A 37 -14.60 7.25 -4.15
N GLU A 38 -14.63 8.49 -3.65
CA GLU A 38 -13.84 9.63 -4.16
C GLU A 38 -12.32 9.41 -4.02
N ASP A 39 -11.88 8.52 -3.13
CA ASP A 39 -10.47 8.18 -2.92
C ASP A 39 -9.99 6.94 -3.70
N GLU A 40 -10.78 6.38 -4.63
CA GLU A 40 -10.32 5.21 -5.42
C GLU A 40 -9.01 5.48 -6.16
N MET A 41 -8.82 6.70 -6.69
CA MET A 41 -7.55 7.08 -7.30
C MET A 41 -6.40 7.10 -6.28
N GLN A 42 -6.61 7.72 -5.11
CA GLN A 42 -5.62 7.80 -4.04
C GLN A 42 -5.26 6.42 -3.48
N PHE A 43 -6.22 5.49 -3.45
CA PHE A 43 -6.01 4.11 -3.07
C PHE A 43 -5.07 3.40 -4.05
N HIS A 44 -5.32 3.53 -5.36
CA HIS A 44 -4.43 2.95 -6.38
C HIS A 44 -3.04 3.60 -6.35
N MET A 45 -2.95 4.88 -6.02
CA MET A 45 -1.68 5.60 -5.91
C MET A 45 -0.84 5.22 -4.68
N ARG A 46 -1.48 4.80 -3.57
CA ARG A 46 -0.78 4.47 -2.31
C ARG A 46 -0.44 3.00 -2.17
N GLY A 47 -1.13 2.12 -2.90
CA GLY A 47 -0.79 0.71 -2.95
C GLY A 47 0.54 0.50 -3.67
N VAL A 48 1.49 -0.17 -3.01
CA VAL A 48 2.80 -0.47 -3.62
C VAL A 48 2.96 -1.98 -3.79
N TRP A 49 2.94 -2.44 -5.03
CA TRP A 49 3.27 -3.83 -5.40
C TRP A 49 4.78 -4.00 -5.52
N HIS A 50 5.25 -5.24 -5.37
CA HIS A 50 6.68 -5.56 -5.46
C HIS A 50 7.54 -4.71 -4.52
N LEU A 51 7.04 -4.44 -3.30
CA LEU A 51 7.72 -3.55 -2.37
C LEU A 51 9.13 -4.08 -2.06
N GLU A 52 10.14 -3.26 -2.38
CA GLU A 52 11.55 -3.59 -2.16
C GLU A 52 12.14 -2.82 -0.97
N THR A 53 11.84 -1.52 -0.86
CA THR A 53 12.42 -0.64 0.15
C THR A 53 11.38 0.31 0.74
N VAL A 54 11.48 0.56 2.05
CA VAL A 54 10.75 1.63 2.77
C VAL A 54 11.77 2.57 3.39
N ILE A 55 11.67 3.86 3.07
CA ILE A 55 12.53 4.90 3.63
C ILE A 55 11.66 5.82 4.49
N ILE A 56 12.09 6.07 5.72
CA ILE A 56 11.40 6.96 6.65
C ILE A 56 12.26 8.22 6.81
N TYR A 57 11.70 9.36 6.42
CA TYR A 57 12.35 10.65 6.59
C TYR A 57 11.84 11.34 7.86
N GLN A 58 12.73 11.96 8.63
CA GLN A 58 12.33 12.76 9.80
C GLN A 58 11.76 14.13 9.40
N GLN A 59 12.09 14.61 8.20
CA GLN A 59 11.57 15.82 7.58
C GLN A 59 11.29 15.52 6.11
N GLN A 60 10.21 16.09 5.56
CA GLN A 60 9.81 15.81 4.19
C GLN A 60 10.90 16.28 3.22
N PRO A 61 11.48 15.40 2.39
CA PRO A 61 12.54 15.80 1.47
C PRO A 61 11.99 16.80 0.46
N ASP A 62 12.75 17.86 0.17
CA ASP A 62 12.46 18.79 -0.93
C ASP A 62 12.46 17.99 -2.23
N THR A 63 11.25 17.65 -2.70
CA THR A 63 11.08 16.83 -3.88
C THR A 63 10.95 17.77 -5.08
N ALA A 64 12.10 18.19 -5.63
CA ALA A 64 12.17 18.72 -6.98
C ALA A 64 12.33 17.52 -7.93
N LEU A 65 11.23 17.08 -8.53
CA LEU A 65 11.22 16.23 -9.71
C LEU A 65 10.42 16.95 -10.80
#